data_AF-A0A0M9E4R8-F1
#
_entry.id   AF-A0A0M9E4R8-F1
#
_cell.length_a   1.000
_cell.length_b   1.000
_cell.length_c   1.000
_cell.angle_alpha   90.00
_cell.angle_beta   90.00
_cell.angle_gamma   90.00
#
_symmetry.space_group_name_H-M   'P 1'
#
loop_
_entity.id
_entity.type
_entity.pdbx_description
1 polymer ?
#
loop_
_entity_poly.entity_id
_entity_poly.type
_entity_poly.pdbx_seq_one_letter_code
_entity_poly.pdbx_strand_id
1 'polypeptide(L)'
;MNLNANKIANDLGYTRAHIGRIKKGERTPQTALIKHFCLKYNISESWLMSGIGAMKDNSQNGDKMSQIERAAAIYKEKLLTKDEFKKLKATIIND
;
A
#
# COMPACT_ATOMS: atom_id res chain seq x y z
N MET A 1 -21.32 5.21 8.99
CA MET A 1 -19.89 5.13 9.38
C MET A 1 -19.44 6.54 9.76
N ASN A 2 -19.23 6.85 11.04
CA ASN A 2 -18.73 8.18 11.45
C ASN A 2 -17.19 8.17 11.47
N LEU A 3 -16.57 8.23 10.29
CA LEU A 3 -15.11 8.29 10.17
C LEU A 3 -14.63 9.72 10.42
N ASN A 4 -14.06 9.95 11.61
CA ASN A 4 -13.45 11.23 11.96
C ASN A 4 -12.23 11.50 11.07
N ALA A 5 -12.09 12.73 10.56
CA ALA A 5 -10.95 13.16 9.76
C ALA A 5 -9.60 12.94 10.47
N ASN A 6 -9.57 13.05 11.81
CA ASN A 6 -8.40 12.74 12.62
C ASN A 6 -7.94 11.29 12.48
N LYS A 7 -8.91 10.35 12.52
CA LYS A 7 -8.60 8.93 12.44
C LYS A 7 -8.06 8.57 11.05
N ILE A 8 -8.71 9.05 10.00
CA ILE A 8 -8.28 8.81 8.61
C ILE A 8 -6.89 9.42 8.37
N ALA A 9 -6.66 10.65 8.85
CA ALA A 9 -5.38 11.34 8.73
C ALA A 9 -4.24 10.52 9.36
N ASN A 10 -4.44 10.07 10.60
CA ASN A 10 -3.46 9.26 11.32
C ASN A 10 -3.25 7.89 10.64
N ASP A 11 -4.33 7.22 10.25
CA ASP A 11 -4.29 5.87 9.66
C ASP A 11 -3.60 5.82 8.29
N LEU A 12 -3.63 6.93 7.54
CA LEU A 12 -3.09 7.03 6.18
C LEU A 12 -1.83 7.88 6.07
N GLY A 13 -1.38 8.52 7.15
CA GLY A 13 -0.19 9.38 7.16
C GLY A 13 -0.38 10.75 6.49
N TYR A 14 -1.58 11.32 6.56
CA TYR A 14 -1.89 12.65 6.03
C TYR A 14 -2.24 13.64 7.15
N THR A 15 -2.25 14.94 6.85
CA THR A 15 -2.70 15.93 7.83
C THR A 15 -4.23 15.95 7.95
N ARG A 16 -4.74 16.22 9.16
CA ARG A 16 -6.18 16.42 9.41
C ARG A 16 -6.79 17.46 8.48
N ALA A 17 -6.09 18.58 8.27
CA ALA A 17 -6.56 19.67 7.42
C ALA A 17 -6.72 19.22 5.96
N HIS A 18 -5.77 18.43 5.44
CA HIS A 18 -5.85 17.88 4.09
C HIS A 18 -7.08 16.97 3.92
N ILE A 19 -7.26 16.01 4.82
CA ILE A 19 -8.43 15.10 4.81
C ILE A 19 -9.73 15.87 5.02
N GLY A 20 -9.73 16.89 5.88
CA GLY A 20 -10.90 17.73 6.16
C GLY A 20 -11.40 18.47 4.92
N ARG A 21 -10.50 19.08 4.13
CA ARG A 21 -10.85 19.76 2.88
C ARG A 21 -11.41 18.79 1.84
N ILE A 22 -10.84 17.60 1.74
CA ILE A 22 -11.33 16.53 0.85
C ILE A 22 -12.75 16.11 1.24
N LYS A 23 -13.01 15.85 2.53
CA LYS A 23 -14.36 15.48 3.00
C LYS A 23 -15.41 16.55 2.74
N LYS A 24 -15.03 17.81 2.73
CA LYS A 24 -15.92 18.94 2.43
C LYS A 24 -16.13 19.18 0.92
N GLY A 25 -15.44 18.42 0.07
CA GLY A 25 -15.46 18.65 -1.38
C GLY A 25 -14.64 19.86 -1.84
N GLU A 26 -13.90 20.52 -0.93
CA GLU A 26 -13.06 21.68 -1.26
C GLU A 26 -11.78 21.27 -2.03
N ARG A 27 -11.46 19.96 -2.04
CA ARG A 27 -10.29 19.43 -2.75
C ARG A 27 -10.56 18.04 -3.30
N THR A 28 -10.20 17.83 -4.57
CA THR A 28 -10.23 16.50 -5.18
C THR A 28 -9.15 15.60 -4.56
N PRO A 29 -9.51 14.40 -4.07
CA PRO A 29 -8.53 13.45 -3.57
C PRO A 29 -7.63 12.95 -4.70
N GLN A 30 -6.35 12.76 -4.39
CA GLN A 30 -5.42 12.14 -5.33
C GLN A 30 -5.73 10.64 -5.48
N THR A 31 -5.48 10.07 -6.67
CA THR A 31 -5.67 8.64 -6.92
C THR A 31 -4.89 7.76 -5.93
N ALA A 32 -3.69 8.18 -5.52
CA ALA A 32 -2.91 7.48 -4.51
C ALA A 32 -3.60 7.42 -3.15
N LEU A 33 -4.23 8.53 -2.72
CA LEU A 33 -5.00 8.59 -1.47
C LEU A 33 -6.25 7.69 -1.55
N ILE A 34 -6.97 7.71 -2.67
CA ILE A 34 -8.14 6.86 -2.92
C ILE A 34 -7.74 5.39 -2.78
N LYS A 35 -6.69 4.96 -3.49
CA LYS A 35 -6.18 3.58 -3.45
C LYS A 35 -5.73 3.18 -2.05
N HIS A 36 -5.00 4.06 -1.36
CA HIS A 36 -4.54 3.79 0.01
C HIS A 36 -5.73 3.63 0.97
N PHE A 37 -6.75 4.47 0.84
CA PHE A 37 -7.98 4.36 1.63
C PHE A 37 -8.72 3.04 1.35
N CYS A 38 -8.93 2.70 0.08
CA CYS A 38 -9.58 1.46 -0.34
C CYS A 38 -8.86 0.23 0.22
N LEU A 39 -7.52 0.21 0.15
CA LEU A 39 -6.70 -0.86 0.72
C LEU A 39 -6.84 -0.95 2.25
N LYS A 40 -6.76 0.20 2.95
CA LYS A 40 -6.77 0.25 4.42
C LYS A 40 -8.11 -0.21 5.00
N TYR A 41 -9.21 0.17 4.37
CA TYR A 41 -10.57 -0.06 4.89
C TYR A 41 -11.31 -1.21 4.19
N ASN A 42 -10.64 -1.89 3.25
CA ASN A 42 -11.23 -2.90 2.39
C ASN A 42 -12.52 -2.44 1.68
N ILE A 43 -12.44 -1.26 1.06
CA ILE A 43 -13.54 -0.62 0.36
C ILE A 43 -13.26 -0.63 -1.15
N SER A 44 -14.28 -0.96 -1.94
CA SER A 44 -14.24 -0.90 -3.40
C SER A 44 -14.02 0.53 -3.90
N GLU A 45 -13.06 0.71 -4.80
CA GLU A 45 -12.78 2.00 -5.44
C GLU A 45 -13.97 2.48 -6.28
N SER A 46 -14.61 1.58 -7.03
CA SER A 46 -15.81 1.89 -7.82
C SER A 46 -16.95 2.38 -6.93
N TRP A 47 -17.16 1.73 -5.79
CA TRP A 47 -18.18 2.15 -4.83
C TRP A 47 -17.83 3.51 -4.22
N LEU A 48 -16.56 3.73 -3.85
CA LEU A 48 -16.11 4.98 -3.24
C LEU A 48 -16.25 6.19 -4.18
N MET A 49 -15.98 6.00 -5.48
CA MET A 49 -15.98 7.08 -6.48
C MET A 49 -17.35 7.35 -7.09
N SER A 50 -18.16 6.31 -7.30
CA SER A 50 -19.42 6.41 -8.05
C SER A 50 -20.67 5.99 -7.26
N GLY A 51 -20.51 5.36 -6.10
CA GLY A 51 -21.60 4.75 -5.34
C GLY A 51 -22.12 3.44 -5.96
N ILE A 52 -21.54 2.96 -7.06
CA ILE A 52 -22.01 1.80 -7.81
C ILE A 52 -21.32 0.53 -7.30
N GLY A 53 -22.11 -0.55 -7.13
CA GLY A 53 -21.63 -1.87 -6.76
C GLY A 53 -21.58 -2.12 -5.24
N ALA A 54 -20.83 -3.14 -4.81
CA ALA A 54 -20.69 -3.47 -3.40
C ALA A 54 -19.63 -2.59 -2.72
N MET A 55 -19.95 -2.09 -1.51
CA MET A 55 -19.02 -1.26 -0.72
C MET A 55 -17.75 -2.00 -0.34
N LYS A 56 -17.87 -3.25 0.11
CA LYS A 56 -16.71 -4.06 0.49
C LYS A 56 -16.19 -4.82 -0.71
N ASP A 57 -14.89 -4.78 -0.90
CA ASP A 57 -14.23 -5.62 -1.88
C ASP A 57 -13.92 -6.99 -1.23
N ASN A 58 -14.82 -7.95 -1.45
CA ASN A 58 -14.62 -9.32 -0.95
C ASN A 58 -13.53 -10.07 -1.73
N SER A 59 -12.97 -9.48 -2.80
CA SER A 59 -11.88 -10.09 -3.58
C SER A 59 -10.51 -9.99 -2.89
N GLN A 60 -10.37 -9.19 -1.82
CA GLN A 60 -9.08 -8.76 -1.29
C GLN A 60 -8.50 -9.61 -0.15
N ASN A 61 -9.27 -10.54 0.41
CA ASN A 61 -8.91 -11.14 1.70
C ASN A 61 -7.85 -12.25 1.63
N GLY A 62 -7.43 -12.72 0.44
CA GLY A 62 -6.53 -13.88 0.31
C GLY A 62 -5.14 -13.63 -0.30
N ASP A 63 -4.97 -12.62 -1.16
CA ASP A 63 -3.86 -12.67 -2.14
C ASP A 63 -2.81 -11.56 -2.05
N LYS A 64 -3.01 -10.48 -1.28
CA LYS A 64 -2.06 -9.35 -1.30
C LYS A 64 -0.89 -9.51 -0.33
N MET A 65 -1.14 -10.03 0.87
CA MET A 65 -0.05 -10.31 1.83
C MET A 65 0.91 -11.35 1.25
N SER A 66 0.37 -12.42 0.65
CA SER A 66 1.16 -13.46 0.01
C SER A 66 2.00 -12.92 -1.16
N GLN A 67 1.51 -11.94 -1.92
CA GLN A 67 2.29 -11.28 -2.97
C GLN A 67 3.41 -10.39 -2.43
N ILE A 68 3.17 -9.65 -1.34
CA ILE A 68 4.21 -8.85 -0.67
C ILE A 68 5.29 -9.75 -0.07
N GLU A 69 4.89 -10.85 0.59
CA GLU A 69 5.80 -11.84 1.15
C GLU A 69 6.64 -12.51 0.06
N ARG A 70 6.02 -12.89 -1.07
CA ARG A 70 6.73 -13.41 -2.25
C ARG A 70 7.72 -12.39 -2.82
N ALA A 71 7.32 -11.13 -2.97
CA ALA A 71 8.20 -10.08 -3.48
C ALA A 71 9.38 -9.80 -2.54
N ALA A 72 9.14 -9.80 -1.22
CA ALA A 72 10.19 -9.63 -0.22
C ALA A 72 11.18 -10.80 -0.20
N ALA A 73 10.69 -12.05 -0.35
CA ALA A 73 11.54 -13.24 -0.43
C ALA A 73 12.47 -13.19 -1.66
N ILE A 74 11.94 -12.86 -2.83
CA ILE A 74 12.73 -12.71 -4.07
C ILE A 74 13.81 -11.62 -3.91
N TYR A 75 13.47 -10.50 -3.26
CA TYR A 75 14.43 -9.42 -3.04
C TYR A 75 15.57 -9.84 -2.11
N LYS A 76 15.27 -10.61 -1.06
CA LYS A 76 16.25 -11.15 -0.11
C LYS A 76 17.18 -12.17 -0.77
N GLU A 77 16.64 -13.05 -1.61
CA GLU A 77 17.42 -14.04 -2.37
C GLU A 77 18.37 -13.36 -3.37
N LYS A 78 17.90 -12.32 -4.08
CA LYS A 78 18.73 -11.51 -4.97
C LYS A 78 19.85 -10.75 -4.24
N LEU A 79 19.61 -10.36 -2.99
CA LEU A 79 20.64 -9.74 -2.14
C LEU A 79 21.67 -10.78 -1.69
N LEU A 80 21.22 -11.95 -1.26
CA LEU A 80 22.08 -13.05 -0.81
C LEU A 80 22.99 -13.54 -1.94
N THR A 81 22.44 -13.77 -3.14
CA THR A 81 23.22 -14.15 -4.32
C THR A 81 24.28 -13.10 -4.67
N LYS A 82 23.96 -11.80 -4.62
CA LYS A 82 24.97 -10.74 -4.82
C LYS A 82 26.11 -10.82 -3.80
N ASP A 83 25.81 -11.09 -2.54
CA ASP A 83 26.83 -11.24 -1.49
C ASP A 83 27.67 -12.51 -1.67
N GLU A 84 27.07 -13.63 -2.07
CA GLU A 84 27.78 -14.87 -2.42
C GLU A 84 28.72 -14.66 -3.61
N PHE A 85 28.26 -14.01 -4.67
CA PHE A 85 29.09 -13.62 -5.82
C PHE A 85 30.24 -12.70 -5.41
N LYS A 86 30.00 -11.74 -4.49
CA LYS A 86 31.05 -10.85 -3.99
C LYS A 86 32.12 -11.62 -3.21
N LYS A 87 31.72 -12.60 -2.39
CA LYS A 87 32.63 -13.48 -1.66
C LYS A 87 33.47 -14.34 -2.61
N LEU A 88 32.84 -14.96 -3.61
CA LEU A 88 33.53 -15.74 -4.64
C LEU A 88 34.57 -14.91 -5.40
N LYS A 89 34.23 -13.67 -5.79
CA LYS A 89 35.19 -12.75 -6.40
C LYS A 89 36.35 -12.42 -5.48
N ALA A 90 36.10 -12.19 -4.20
CA ALA A 90 37.14 -11.89 -3.22
C ALA A 90 38.10 -13.08 -3.01
N THR A 91 37.60 -14.32 -3.06
CA THR A 91 38.44 -15.53 -2.95
C THR A 91 39.31 -15.72 -4.18
N ILE A 92 38.78 -15.53 -5.40
CA ILE A 92 39.50 -15.73 -6.66
C ILE A 92 40.60 -14.67 -6.90
N ILE A 93 40.47 -13.48 -6.31
CA ILE A 93 41.43 -12.37 -6.51
C ILE A 93 42.62 -12.43 -5.53
N ASN A 94 42.53 -13.23 -4.45
CA ASN A 94 43.56 -13.31 -3.41
C ASN A 94 44.43 -14.58 -3.46
N ASP A 95 44.28 -15.41 -4.50
CA ASP A 95 45.19 -16.51 -4.91
C ASP A 95 45.88 -16.11 -6.24
#